data_AF-A0A377XNH6-F1
#
_entry.id   AF-A0A377XNH6-F1
#
_cell.length_a   1.000
_cell.length_b   1.000
_cell.length_c   1.000
_cell.angle_alpha   90.00
_cell.angle_beta   90.00
_cell.angle_gamma   90.00
#
_symmetry.space_group_name_H-M   'P 1'
#
loop_
_entity.id
_entity.type
_entity.pdbx_description
1 polymer ?
#
loop_
_entity_poly.entity_id
_entity_poly.type
_entity_poly.pdbx_seq_one_letter_code
_entity_poly.pdbx_strand_id
1 'polypeptide(L)'
;MTRGNPCVEAVLENNIPYMSGPQWLHDFVLRDRWVLAVAGTHGKTTTAGMATWILEACGYKPGFVIGGVPGNFDVSARLGDSPFFVIEADEYDCAFFDKRSKFVHYCPRTLILNNLEFDHADIFDDLKAIQKQFHHLVRIVPAKAKLSCRRTTST
;
A
#
# COMPACT_ATOMS: atom_id res chain seq x y z
N MET A 1 1.28 -3.83 -17.09
CA MET A 1 1.22 -4.63 -18.33
C MET A 1 -0.22 -4.70 -18.79
N THR A 2 -0.47 -4.66 -20.08
CA THR A 2 -1.82 -4.64 -20.68
C THR A 2 -1.96 -5.76 -21.69
N ARG A 3 -3.20 -6.04 -22.13
CA ARG A 3 -3.47 -6.92 -23.28
C ARG A 3 -2.71 -6.46 -24.53
N GLY A 4 -2.36 -7.40 -25.39
CA GLY A 4 -1.51 -7.19 -26.57
C GLY A 4 0.00 -7.27 -26.27
N ASN A 5 0.40 -7.38 -25.00
CA ASN A 5 1.77 -7.73 -24.65
C ASN A 5 2.02 -9.23 -24.92
N PRO A 6 3.04 -9.61 -25.71
CA PRO A 6 3.27 -11.01 -26.08
C PRO A 6 3.40 -11.97 -24.90
N CYS A 7 4.01 -11.54 -23.79
CA CYS A 7 4.15 -12.36 -22.60
C CYS A 7 2.80 -12.56 -21.89
N VAL A 8 1.95 -11.55 -21.87
CA VAL A 8 0.60 -11.65 -21.26
C VAL A 8 -0.28 -12.58 -22.08
N GLU A 9 -0.28 -12.45 -23.41
CA GLU A 9 -1.08 -13.33 -24.26
C GLU A 9 -0.61 -14.79 -24.14
N ALA A 10 0.71 -15.05 -24.11
CA ALA A 10 1.24 -16.39 -23.91
C ALA A 10 0.82 -17.02 -22.56
N VAL A 11 0.81 -16.24 -21.48
CA VAL A 11 0.31 -16.71 -20.17
C VAL A 11 -1.16 -17.12 -20.24
N LEU A 12 -1.98 -16.32 -20.93
CA LEU A 12 -3.42 -16.58 -21.07
C LEU A 12 -3.71 -17.77 -21.98
N GLU A 13 -3.09 -17.83 -23.16
CA GLU A 13 -3.28 -18.90 -24.14
C GLU A 13 -2.88 -20.28 -23.58
N ASN A 14 -1.85 -20.33 -22.75
CA ASN A 14 -1.37 -21.56 -22.14
C ASN A 14 -2.02 -21.88 -20.78
N ASN A 15 -3.04 -21.11 -20.35
CA ASN A 15 -3.68 -21.24 -19.04
C ASN A 15 -2.70 -21.29 -17.87
N ILE A 16 -1.61 -20.52 -17.95
CA ILE A 16 -0.61 -20.46 -16.87
C ILE A 16 -1.22 -19.68 -15.69
N PRO A 17 -1.18 -20.22 -14.45
CA PRO A 17 -1.67 -19.50 -13.28
C PRO A 17 -0.94 -18.17 -13.08
N TYR A 18 -1.69 -17.10 -12.91
CA TYR A 18 -1.15 -15.76 -12.65
C TYR A 18 -1.94 -15.08 -11.53
N MET A 19 -1.30 -14.14 -10.85
CA MET A 19 -1.92 -13.32 -9.81
C MET A 19 -1.35 -11.90 -9.86
N SER A 20 -2.03 -10.94 -9.23
CA SER A 20 -1.52 -9.57 -9.16
C SER A 20 -0.37 -9.48 -8.16
N GLY A 21 0.55 -8.53 -8.38
CA GLY A 21 1.64 -8.27 -7.45
C GLY A 21 1.17 -7.99 -6.01
N PRO A 22 0.16 -7.11 -5.80
CA PRO A 22 -0.40 -6.88 -4.47
C PRO A 22 -1.01 -8.13 -3.83
N GLN A 23 -1.68 -8.98 -4.60
CA GLN A 23 -2.24 -10.23 -4.08
C GLN A 23 -1.13 -11.20 -3.66
N TRP A 24 -0.07 -11.34 -4.47
CA TRP A 24 1.09 -12.16 -4.09
C TRP A 24 1.74 -11.62 -2.80
N LEU A 25 1.94 -10.31 -2.73
CA LEU A 25 2.52 -9.69 -1.54
C LEU A 25 1.67 -9.93 -0.29
N HIS A 26 0.35 -9.83 -0.42
CA HIS A 26 -0.58 -10.19 0.65
C HIS A 26 -0.42 -11.65 1.09
N ASP A 27 -0.56 -12.58 0.14
CA ASP A 27 -0.70 -14.00 0.43
C ASP A 27 0.59 -14.64 0.95
N PHE A 28 1.75 -14.13 0.52
CA PHE A 28 3.05 -14.74 0.82
C PHE A 28 3.91 -13.92 1.79
N VAL A 29 3.62 -12.64 2.02
CA VAL A 29 4.45 -11.77 2.88
C VAL A 29 3.66 -11.12 3.99
N LEU A 30 2.53 -10.49 3.69
CA LEU A 30 1.84 -9.61 4.64
C LEU A 30 0.86 -10.33 5.58
N ARG A 31 0.29 -11.46 5.15
CA ARG A 31 -0.79 -12.18 5.86
C ARG A 31 -0.50 -12.42 7.34
N ASP A 32 0.73 -12.80 7.67
CA ASP A 32 1.15 -13.15 9.03
C ASP A 32 1.93 -12.03 9.74
N ARG A 33 1.96 -10.82 9.16
CA ARG A 33 2.68 -9.66 9.68
C ARG A 33 1.74 -8.64 10.29
N TRP A 34 2.26 -7.85 11.22
CA TRP A 34 1.67 -6.59 11.65
C TRP A 34 1.97 -5.51 10.60
N VAL A 35 1.03 -5.34 9.67
CA VAL A 35 1.17 -4.36 8.60
C VAL A 35 0.85 -2.95 9.10
N LEU A 36 1.80 -2.04 8.92
CA LEU A 36 1.66 -0.60 9.08
C LEU A 36 1.61 0.04 7.68
N ALA A 37 0.41 0.42 7.27
CA ALA A 37 0.17 1.04 5.97
C ALA A 37 0.13 2.56 6.09
N VAL A 38 0.84 3.24 5.20
CA VAL A 38 0.84 4.71 5.10
C VAL A 38 0.17 5.10 3.79
N ALA A 39 -1.01 5.72 3.88
CA ALA A 39 -1.78 6.19 2.74
C ALA A 39 -2.01 7.71 2.80
N GLY A 40 -2.36 8.29 1.66
CA GLY A 40 -2.66 9.71 1.49
C GLY A 40 -2.06 10.26 0.20
N THR A 41 -2.51 11.42 -0.25
CA THR A 41 -2.06 12.02 -1.52
C THR A 41 -0.56 12.35 -1.48
N HIS A 42 -0.11 12.97 -0.38
CA HIS A 42 1.28 13.41 -0.23
C HIS A 42 1.96 12.85 1.03
N GLY A 43 3.29 12.78 0.98
CA GLY A 43 4.14 12.44 2.13
C GLY A 43 4.16 10.96 2.52
N LYS A 44 3.59 10.07 1.70
CA LYS A 44 3.59 8.61 1.93
C LYS A 44 5.01 8.09 2.16
N THR A 45 5.92 8.36 1.22
CA THR A 45 7.32 7.91 1.26
C THR A 45 8.07 8.42 2.48
N THR A 46 7.96 9.72 2.79
CA THR A 46 8.63 10.30 3.95
C THR A 46 8.09 9.71 5.26
N THR A 47 6.77 9.60 5.41
CA THR A 47 6.15 9.06 6.63
C THR A 47 6.42 7.56 6.78
N ALA A 48 6.39 6.78 5.71
CA ALA A 48 6.75 5.36 5.72
C ALA A 48 8.23 5.15 6.08
N GLY A 49 9.13 5.96 5.53
CA GLY A 49 10.54 5.97 5.88
C GLY A 49 10.78 6.28 7.36
N MET A 50 10.13 7.33 7.88
CA MET A 50 10.21 7.68 9.30
C MET A 50 9.68 6.57 10.21
N ALA A 51 8.53 5.98 9.89
CA ALA A 51 7.96 4.88 10.68
C ALA A 51 8.87 3.64 10.69
N THR A 52 9.44 3.30 9.53
CA THR A 52 10.41 2.21 9.39
C THR A 52 11.66 2.47 10.21
N TRP A 53 12.21 3.69 10.15
CA TRP A 53 13.39 4.07 10.90
C TRP A 53 13.17 4.01 12.42
N ILE A 54 12.02 4.48 12.91
CA ILE A 54 11.68 4.40 14.34
C ILE A 54 11.65 2.93 14.80
N LEU A 55 11.01 2.05 14.03
CA LEU A 55 10.97 0.61 14.34
C LEU A 55 12.37 -0.03 14.30
N GLU A 56 13.20 0.32 13.33
CA GLU A 56 14.60 -0.13 13.24
C GLU A 56 15.42 0.34 14.44
N ALA A 57 15.31 1.62 14.81
CA ALA A 57 16.03 2.23 15.94
C ALA A 57 15.60 1.64 17.29
N CYS A 58 14.37 1.15 17.41
CA CYS A 58 13.90 0.37 18.55
C CYS A 58 14.36 -1.10 18.54
N GLY A 59 15.15 -1.53 17.55
CA GLY A 59 15.70 -2.87 17.44
C GLY A 59 14.76 -3.92 16.87
N TYR A 60 13.59 -3.53 16.34
CA TYR A 60 12.61 -4.49 15.85
C TYR A 60 13.03 -5.18 14.54
N LYS A 61 13.81 -4.53 13.68
CA LYS A 61 14.19 -5.02 12.33
C LYS A 61 12.98 -5.26 11.40
N PRO A 62 12.13 -4.23 11.16
CA PRO A 62 10.95 -4.36 10.31
C PRO A 62 11.29 -4.73 8.86
N GLY A 63 10.34 -5.42 8.23
CA GLY A 63 10.22 -5.46 6.78
C GLY A 63 9.59 -4.19 6.25
N PHE A 64 9.90 -3.82 5.01
CA PHE A 64 9.29 -2.66 4.38
C PHE A 64 9.29 -2.73 2.86
N VAL A 65 8.34 -2.00 2.24
CA VAL A 65 8.32 -1.64 0.81
C VAL A 65 7.95 -0.17 0.71
N ILE A 66 8.89 0.64 0.24
CA ILE A 66 8.81 2.09 0.13
C ILE A 66 9.12 2.45 -1.33
N GLY A 67 8.37 3.41 -1.91
CA GLY A 67 8.48 3.81 -3.31
C GLY A 67 9.79 4.53 -3.66
N GLY A 68 10.62 4.84 -2.66
CA GLY A 68 11.96 5.38 -2.79
C GLY A 68 12.91 4.76 -1.77
N VAL A 69 14.21 5.00 -1.92
CA VAL A 69 15.22 4.59 -0.93
C VAL A 69 15.20 5.60 0.22
N PRO A 70 14.77 5.23 1.43
CA PRO A 70 14.84 6.15 2.57
C PRO A 70 16.30 6.41 2.89
N GLY A 71 16.69 7.66 3.19
CA GLY A 71 18.11 8.01 3.39
C GLY A 71 18.85 7.25 4.52
N ASN A 72 18.11 6.55 5.39
CA ASN A 72 18.66 5.72 6.46
C ASN A 72 18.88 4.25 6.06
N PHE A 73 18.50 3.85 4.84
CA PHE A 73 18.63 2.48 4.32
C PHE A 73 19.22 2.52 2.91
N ASP A 74 19.93 1.48 2.51
CA ASP A 74 20.49 1.38 1.15
C ASP A 74 19.49 0.80 0.13
N VAL A 75 18.34 0.31 0.60
CA VAL A 75 17.33 -0.38 -0.20
C VAL A 75 15.95 0.21 0.02
N SER A 76 15.10 0.11 -1.00
CA SER A 76 13.68 0.54 -0.96
C SER A 76 12.74 -0.56 -0.45
N ALA A 77 13.20 -1.81 -0.40
CA ALA A 77 12.44 -2.92 0.12
C ALA A 77 13.33 -3.95 0.85
N ARG A 78 12.81 -4.52 1.93
CA ARG A 78 13.46 -5.56 2.74
C ARG A 78 12.40 -6.44 3.40
N LEU A 79 12.62 -7.75 3.47
CA LEU A 79 11.66 -8.66 4.12
C LEU A 79 11.62 -8.48 5.65
N GLY A 80 12.79 -8.26 6.27
CA GLY A 80 12.94 -8.14 7.71
C GLY A 80 12.64 -9.43 8.48
N ASP A 81 13.04 -9.45 9.76
CA ASP A 81 12.89 -10.63 10.63
C ASP A 81 11.75 -10.46 11.65
N SER A 82 11.20 -9.25 11.74
CA SER A 82 10.20 -8.89 12.74
C SER A 82 8.77 -9.14 12.28
N PRO A 83 7.79 -9.23 13.19
CA PRO A 83 6.39 -9.26 12.80
C PRO A 83 5.95 -7.96 12.11
N PHE A 84 6.62 -6.82 12.30
CA PHE A 84 6.25 -5.55 11.69
C PHE A 84 6.65 -5.45 10.23
N PHE A 85 5.72 -4.95 9.42
CA PHE A 85 5.94 -4.66 8.01
C PHE A 85 5.39 -3.27 7.66
N VAL A 86 6.22 -2.38 7.12
CA VAL A 86 5.81 -1.02 6.73
C VAL A 86 5.61 -0.94 5.22
N ILE A 87 4.46 -0.43 4.77
CA ILE A 87 4.16 -0.35 3.34
C ILE A 87 3.53 0.98 2.97
N GLU A 88 3.95 1.53 1.83
CA GLU A 88 3.23 2.61 1.17
C GLU A 88 1.93 2.07 0.55
N ALA A 89 0.81 2.54 1.07
CA ALA A 89 -0.53 2.21 0.58
C ALA A 89 -0.96 3.25 -0.45
N ASP A 90 -0.70 2.91 -1.71
CA ASP A 90 -0.92 3.78 -2.85
C ASP A 90 -2.28 3.50 -3.52
N GLU A 91 -2.92 4.55 -4.03
CA GLU A 91 -4.32 4.57 -4.49
C GLU A 91 -4.56 4.01 -5.90
N TYR A 92 -3.49 3.76 -6.64
CA TYR A 92 -3.51 3.28 -8.02
C TYR A 92 -4.02 1.83 -8.15
N ASP A 93 -4.48 1.49 -9.36
CA ASP A 93 -4.97 0.16 -9.72
C ASP A 93 -3.94 -0.96 -9.49
N CYS A 94 -4.43 -2.13 -9.07
CA CYS A 94 -3.62 -3.32 -8.79
C CYS A 94 -2.99 -3.95 -10.03
N ALA A 95 -3.78 -4.13 -11.10
CA ALA A 95 -3.37 -4.80 -12.33
C ALA A 95 -4.37 -4.50 -13.45
N PHE A 96 -4.02 -4.83 -14.70
CA PHE A 96 -4.94 -4.64 -15.84
C PHE A 96 -6.26 -5.41 -15.72
N PHE A 97 -6.29 -6.46 -14.89
CA PHE A 97 -7.47 -7.28 -14.61
C PHE A 97 -8.05 -7.06 -13.21
N ASP A 98 -7.40 -6.25 -12.36
CA ASP A 98 -7.91 -5.88 -11.03
C ASP A 98 -7.86 -4.36 -10.88
N LYS A 99 -9.00 -3.72 -11.16
CA LYS A 99 -9.21 -2.27 -11.06
C LYS A 99 -9.44 -1.78 -9.62
N ARG A 100 -9.21 -2.63 -8.61
CA ARG A 100 -9.24 -2.20 -7.21
C ARG A 100 -7.90 -1.55 -6.86
N SER A 101 -7.90 -0.61 -5.92
CA SER A 101 -6.67 -0.01 -5.42
C SER A 101 -5.78 -1.03 -4.69
N LYS A 102 -4.45 -0.91 -4.86
CA LYS A 102 -3.42 -1.80 -4.28
C LYS A 102 -3.61 -2.07 -2.80
N PHE A 103 -4.01 -1.04 -2.04
CA PHE A 103 -4.14 -1.11 -0.59
C PHE A 103 -5.27 -2.03 -0.08
N VAL A 104 -6.22 -2.44 -0.92
CA VAL A 104 -7.29 -3.38 -0.50
C VAL A 104 -6.70 -4.75 -0.14
N HIS A 105 -5.53 -5.08 -0.67
CA HIS A 105 -4.85 -6.34 -0.40
C HIS A 105 -3.96 -6.27 0.85
N TYR A 106 -3.76 -5.12 1.50
CA TYR A 106 -2.73 -4.99 2.54
C TYR A 106 -3.21 -5.28 3.96
N CYS A 107 -4.51 -5.41 4.20
CA CYS A 107 -5.13 -5.78 5.48
C CYS A 107 -4.44 -5.15 6.72
N PRO A 108 -4.28 -3.81 6.79
CA PRO A 108 -3.42 -3.18 7.78
C PRO A 108 -3.95 -3.30 9.21
N ARG A 109 -3.04 -3.52 10.16
CA ARG A 109 -3.32 -3.43 11.61
C ARG A 109 -3.06 -2.03 12.16
N THR A 110 -2.23 -1.26 11.49
CA THR A 110 -2.05 0.17 11.72
C THR A 110 -2.20 0.88 10.38
N LEU A 111 -3.16 1.79 10.26
CA LEU A 111 -3.34 2.61 9.06
C LEU A 111 -3.12 4.08 9.40
N ILE A 112 -2.20 4.71 8.68
CA ILE A 112 -1.94 6.15 8.74
C ILE A 112 -2.54 6.77 7.49
N LEU A 113 -3.49 7.70 7.68
CA LEU A 113 -4.07 8.52 6.62
C LEU A 113 -3.53 9.96 6.76
N ASN A 114 -2.56 10.33 5.93
CA ASN A 114 -1.84 11.60 6.02
C ASN A 114 -2.71 12.81 5.62
N ASN A 115 -3.19 12.80 4.37
CA ASN A 115 -3.99 13.86 3.74
C ASN A 115 -4.80 13.25 2.59
N LEU A 116 -5.85 13.96 2.20
CA LEU A 116 -6.70 13.59 1.08
C LEU A 116 -6.98 14.83 0.24
N GLU A 117 -6.25 14.97 -0.85
CA GLU A 117 -6.37 16.07 -1.80
C GLU A 117 -6.66 15.52 -3.20
N PHE A 118 -7.37 16.31 -4.00
CA PHE A 118 -7.67 15.97 -5.38
C PHE A 118 -6.49 16.35 -6.27
N ASP A 119 -5.52 15.44 -6.38
CA ASP A 119 -4.27 15.65 -7.15
C ASP A 119 -4.14 14.71 -8.37
N HIS A 120 -4.95 13.65 -8.42
CA HIS A 120 -4.94 12.63 -9.48
C HIS A 120 -6.17 12.74 -10.39
N ALA A 121 -6.38 13.91 -10.99
CA ALA A 121 -7.51 14.20 -11.87
C ALA A 121 -7.52 13.36 -13.16
N ASP A 122 -6.40 12.73 -13.50
CA ASP A 122 -6.22 11.80 -14.62
C ASP A 122 -6.77 10.39 -14.33
N ILE A 123 -6.99 10.07 -13.05
CA ILE A 123 -7.41 8.73 -12.58
C ILE A 123 -8.76 8.77 -11.89
N PHE A 124 -9.07 9.86 -11.18
CA PHE A 124 -10.30 10.02 -10.43
C PHE A 124 -11.13 11.17 -10.99
N ASP A 125 -12.40 10.89 -11.30
CA ASP A 125 -13.32 11.87 -11.86
C ASP A 125 -13.61 13.04 -10.90
N ASP A 126 -13.62 12.78 -9.58
CA ASP A 126 -13.84 13.77 -8.55
C ASP A 126 -13.28 13.35 -7.18
N LEU A 127 -13.31 14.27 -6.20
CA LEU A 127 -12.92 14.00 -4.82
C LEU A 127 -13.77 12.89 -4.17
N LYS A 128 -15.03 12.71 -4.59
CA LYS A 128 -15.90 11.66 -4.03
C LYS A 128 -15.43 10.27 -4.44
N ALA A 129 -14.89 10.12 -5.65
CA ALA A 129 -14.30 8.88 -6.13
C ALA A 129 -13.08 8.49 -5.26
N ILE A 130 -12.22 9.45 -4.93
CA ILE A 130 -11.09 9.22 -4.01
C ILE A 130 -11.61 8.86 -2.61
N GLN A 131 -12.57 9.63 -2.06
CA GLN A 131 -13.18 9.33 -0.76
C GLN A 131 -13.79 7.93 -0.71
N LYS A 132 -14.40 7.46 -1.81
CA LYS A 132 -14.96 6.11 -1.92
C LYS A 132 -13.88 5.04 -1.82
N GLN A 133 -12.72 5.23 -2.44
CA GLN A 133 -11.60 4.28 -2.33
C GLN A 133 -11.05 4.22 -0.90
N PHE A 134 -10.87 5.37 -0.25
CA PHE A 134 -10.47 5.40 1.16
C PHE A 134 -11.53 4.79 2.08
N HIS A 135 -12.82 4.95 1.77
CA HIS A 135 -13.89 4.27 2.49
C HIS A 135 -13.80 2.73 2.34
N HIS A 136 -13.47 2.23 1.14
CA HIS A 136 -13.22 0.80 0.93
C HIS A 136 -12.01 0.31 1.73
N LEU A 137 -10.94 1.10 1.83
CA LEU A 137 -9.79 0.80 2.68
C LEU A 137 -10.18 0.71 4.16
N VAL A 138 -10.93 1.67 4.69
CA VAL A 138 -11.35 1.65 6.11
C VAL A 138 -12.21 0.42 6.42
N ARG A 139 -13.03 -0.05 5.46
CA ARG A 139 -13.89 -1.23 5.65
C ARG A 139 -13.14 -2.54 5.87
N ILE A 140 -11.91 -2.66 5.38
CA ILE A 140 -11.09 -3.87 5.55
C ILE A 140 -10.19 -3.79 6.80
N VAL A 141 -10.13 -2.64 7.47
CA VAL A 141 -9.37 -2.46 8.70
C VAL A 141 -10.11 -3.18 9.85
N PRO A 142 -9.49 -4.16 10.54
CA PRO A 142 -10.13 -4.86 11.65
C PRO A 142 -10.53 -3.91 12.78
N ALA A 143 -11.60 -4.20 13.52
CA ALA A 143 -12.07 -3.34 14.62
C ALA A 143 -11.01 -3.10 15.73
N LYS A 144 -10.06 -4.03 15.92
CA LYS A 144 -8.95 -3.91 16.88
C LYS A 144 -7.73 -3.15 16.33
N ALA A 145 -7.72 -2.84 15.04
CA ALA A 145 -6.62 -2.11 14.41
C ALA A 145 -6.65 -0.63 14.83
N LYS A 146 -5.50 0.05 14.67
CA LYS A 146 -5.38 1.48 14.96
C LYS A 146 -5.44 2.28 13.67
N LEU A 147 -6.34 3.26 13.62
CA LEU A 147 -6.44 4.24 12.55
C LEU A 147 -5.96 5.60 13.08
N SER A 148 -4.89 6.14 12.49
CA SER A 148 -4.46 7.52 12.71
C SER A 148 -4.83 8.33 11.48
N CYS A 149 -5.74 9.29 11.63
CA CYS A 149 -6.20 10.14 10.54
C CYS A 149 -6.03 11.60 10.95
N ARG A 150 -5.42 12.39 10.08
CA ARG A 150 -5.27 13.83 10.31
C ARG A 150 -6.65 14.48 10.27
N ARG A 151 -7.05 15.14 11.37
CA ARG A 151 -8.20 16.05 11.39
C ARG A 151 -7.73 17.44 10.97
N THR A 152 -7.92 17.80 9.72
CA THR A 152 -7.93 19.21 9.33
C THR A 152 -9.33 19.75 9.56
N THR A 153 -9.54 20.46 10.66
CA THR A 153 -10.68 21.39 10.78
C THR A 153 -10.42 22.53 9.80
N SER A 154 -11.17 22.56 8.71
CA SER A 154 -11.31 23.77 7.90
C SER A 154 -11.99 24.84 8.76
N THR A 155 -11.22 25.84 9.19
CA THR A 155 -11.77 27.16 9.56
C THR A 155 -12.18 27.91 8.31
#